data_AF-A0A2N6NV78-F1
#
_entry.id   AF-A0A2N6NV78-F1
#
_cell.length_a   1.000
_cell.length_b   1.000
_cell.length_c   1.000
_cell.angle_alpha   90.00
_cell.angle_beta   90.00
_cell.angle_gamma   90.00
#
_symmetry.space_group_name_H-M   'P 1'
#
loop_
_entity.id
_entity.type
_entity.pdbx_description
1 polymer ?
#
loop_
_entity_poly.entity_id
_entity_poly.type
_entity_poly.pdbx_seq_one_letter_code
_entity_poly.pdbx_strand_id
1 'polypeptide(L)'
;MTQLTGLPAELLHQIFSWLDPRDLGALPRVCQVLNNHVKGNWKLCQDVYLNHLDKPQNNNNIDWEQALHDFARLKLICDRPAASDKESELPFVHKTVTDLLDRASSRGYTNDNSNTHSASRNADFLRQLFGSSDSTRAAFLERSFLFERVRCERPLAFPRSGNDDAGAAAAAAAAETHQRSARLHCLYGAPILNVGRLRSTRTYPFACSTVYDMRGHTERTGWGPFRDDGSGKVDWEKVEAVMVVLGYNIQSKRFVSKLFSDVWNTPFSGSWSQSFMQTPALSPAHEPSSLELSDPYGITGTWYRVVCFLDYNDFFNYNFPMGDPFPENLPRPGISVGEATRLIILKLHITRIEPPGPEDGQALPVVHFAGDSRLLDDGWDANGASELKGTVRLTKEGEVRWTSTSIYNGEERWKSEGIQVGGVRSARGVLGFWFDSEYDAHGPVGPTAIWKASDSEAPYGKIADILPTGFLAYSALVSVDDSDPEGEMDYTADEEDEEEEEMEIDVDLLRGELPALLLDANMEILTAPPAEDDMND
;
A
#
# COMPACT_ATOMS: atom_id res chain seq x y z
N MET A 1 3.69 6.07 58.74
CA MET A 1 3.47 5.84 57.31
C MET A 1 4.73 5.21 56.75
N THR A 2 4.62 4.06 56.10
CA THR A 2 5.72 3.46 55.34
C THR A 2 6.03 4.34 54.13
N GLN A 3 7.30 4.71 53.95
CA GLN A 3 7.75 5.43 52.76
C GLN A 3 7.80 4.47 51.57
N LEU A 4 7.62 4.98 50.35
CA LEU A 4 7.67 4.18 49.11
C LEU A 4 8.95 3.34 49.03
N THR A 5 10.10 3.93 49.37
CA THR A 5 11.41 3.27 49.38
C THR A 5 11.58 2.17 50.44
N GLY A 6 10.64 2.06 51.39
CA GLY A 6 10.61 1.01 52.40
C GLY A 6 9.69 -0.17 52.02
N LEU A 7 9.07 -0.15 50.84
CA LEU A 7 8.28 -1.27 50.35
C LEU A 7 9.19 -2.42 49.88
N PRO A 8 8.72 -3.68 49.97
CA PRO A 8 9.38 -4.82 49.32
C PRO A 8 9.58 -4.61 47.82
N ALA A 9 10.63 -5.22 47.27
CA ALA A 9 11.00 -5.08 45.86
C ALA A 9 9.88 -5.55 44.92
N GLU A 10 9.09 -6.54 45.32
CA GLU A 10 7.96 -7.06 44.57
C GLU A 10 6.83 -6.03 44.45
N LEU A 11 6.56 -5.29 45.54
CA LEU A 11 5.56 -4.21 45.51
C LEU A 11 6.07 -3.02 44.71
N LEU A 12 7.35 -2.67 44.82
CA LEU A 12 7.96 -1.63 43.97
C LEU A 12 7.88 -2.00 42.49
N HIS A 13 8.22 -3.24 42.14
CA HIS A 13 8.10 -3.76 40.77
C HIS A 13 6.66 -3.66 40.27
N GLN A 14 5.69 -4.14 41.05
CA GLN A 14 4.29 -4.10 40.66
C GLN A 14 3.76 -2.67 40.50
N ILE A 15 4.24 -1.70 41.30
CA ILE A 15 3.86 -0.29 41.12
C ILE A 15 4.50 0.26 39.84
N PHE A 16 5.80 0.02 39.65
CA PHE A 16 6.55 0.58 38.53
C PHE A 16 6.19 -0.05 37.19
N SER A 17 5.67 -1.28 37.16
CA SER A 17 5.22 -1.92 35.93
C SER A 17 4.09 -1.17 35.22
N TRP A 18 3.34 -0.33 35.94
CA TRP A 18 2.21 0.44 35.40
C TRP A 18 2.58 1.89 35.03
N LEU A 19 3.85 2.29 35.18
CA LEU A 19 4.28 3.64 34.82
C LEU A 19 4.43 3.79 33.31
N ASP A 20 4.19 5.01 32.81
CA ASP A 20 4.61 5.37 31.45
C ASP A 20 6.12 5.16 31.32
N PRO A 21 6.60 4.62 30.18
CA PRO A 21 8.03 4.42 29.94
C PRO A 21 8.91 5.65 30.20
N ARG A 22 8.39 6.86 29.94
CA ARG A 22 9.11 8.11 30.21
C ARG A 22 9.28 8.36 31.70
N ASP A 23 8.23 8.11 32.48
CA ASP A 23 8.23 8.30 33.93
C ASP A 23 9.13 7.27 34.62
N LEU A 24 9.13 6.03 34.12
CA LEU A 24 10.05 4.99 34.57
C LEU A 24 11.52 5.44 34.41
N GLY A 25 11.85 6.07 33.28
CA GLY A 25 13.17 6.62 33.00
C GLY A 25 13.59 7.78 33.92
N ALA A 26 12.64 8.45 34.58
CA ALA A 26 12.91 9.52 35.53
C ALA A 26 13.23 9.00 36.95
N LEU A 27 12.69 7.84 37.34
CA LEU A 27 12.87 7.27 38.69
C LEU A 27 14.34 7.11 39.14
N PRO A 28 15.30 6.68 38.29
CA PRO A 28 16.69 6.54 38.69
C PRO A 28 17.35 7.85 39.13
N ARG A 29 16.75 9.02 38.83
CA ARG A 29 17.25 10.34 39.20
C ARG A 29 16.72 10.83 40.55
N VAL A 30 15.73 10.13 41.14
CA VAL A 30 15.07 10.55 42.38
C VAL A 30 15.91 10.17 43.60
N CYS A 31 16.33 8.90 43.71
CA CYS A 31 17.22 8.45 44.78
C CYS A 31 17.92 7.13 44.42
N GLN A 32 18.92 6.74 45.21
CA GLN A 32 19.74 5.55 44.96
C GLN A 32 18.94 4.23 45.06
N VAL A 33 17.95 4.14 45.95
CA VAL A 33 17.10 2.93 46.10
C VAL A 33 16.33 2.68 44.81
N LEU A 34 15.71 3.71 44.25
CA LEU A 34 14.96 3.62 42.99
C LEU A 34 15.87 3.38 41.79
N ASN A 35 17.06 4.00 41.78
CA ASN A 35 18.08 3.75 40.76
C ASN A 35 18.47 2.27 40.71
N ASN A 36 18.79 1.70 41.86
CA ASN A 36 19.20 0.29 41.97
C ASN A 36 18.06 -0.68 41.60
N HIS A 37 16.80 -0.28 41.80
CA HIS A 37 15.64 -1.13 41.46
C HIS A 37 15.32 -1.14 39.97
N VAL A 38 15.56 -0.02 39.27
CA VAL A 38 15.24 0.13 37.84
C VAL A 38 16.41 -0.29 36.95
N LYS A 39 17.65 0.10 37.30
CA LYS A 39 18.81 -0.08 36.43
C LYS A 39 19.17 -1.56 36.25
N GLY A 40 19.19 -2.03 35.00
CA GLY A 40 19.48 -3.43 34.66
C GLY A 40 18.35 -4.40 34.99
N ASN A 41 17.17 -3.91 35.38
CA ASN A 41 16.01 -4.73 35.66
C ASN A 41 15.22 -5.00 34.38
N TRP A 42 15.74 -5.90 33.55
CA TRP A 42 15.12 -6.27 32.27
C TRP A 42 13.68 -6.77 32.43
N LYS A 43 13.35 -7.41 33.56
CA LYS A 43 12.00 -7.94 33.81
C LYS A 43 11.01 -6.81 34.04
N LEU A 44 11.41 -5.76 34.77
CA LEU A 44 10.59 -4.56 34.91
C LEU A 44 10.39 -3.89 33.56
N CYS A 45 11.44 -3.77 32.74
CA CYS A 45 11.33 -3.22 31.39
C CYS A 45 10.36 -4.04 30.52
N GLN A 46 10.43 -5.37 30.58
CA GLN A 46 9.51 -6.27 29.90
C GLN A 46 8.07 -6.05 30.35
N ASP A 47 7.81 -6.01 31.66
CA ASP A 47 6.44 -5.88 32.17
C ASP A 47 5.84 -4.51 31.84
N VAL A 48 6.63 -3.43 31.92
CA VAL A 48 6.21 -2.09 31.47
C VAL A 48 5.91 -2.09 29.97
N TYR A 49 6.77 -2.70 29.14
CA TYR A 49 6.55 -2.82 27.71
C TYR A 49 5.24 -3.54 27.41
N LEU A 50 5.02 -4.74 27.99
CA LEU A 50 3.84 -5.58 27.74
C LEU A 50 2.54 -4.98 28.30
N ASN A 51 2.62 -4.07 29.27
CA ASN A 51 1.45 -3.32 29.74
C ASN A 51 0.99 -2.26 28.74
N HIS A 52 1.89 -1.73 27.89
CA HIS A 52 1.59 -0.67 26.93
C HIS A 52 1.46 -1.15 25.49
N LEU A 53 2.22 -2.17 25.13
CA LEU A 53 2.35 -2.70 23.77
C LEU A 53 1.89 -4.15 23.72
N ASP A 54 1.92 -4.73 22.52
CA ASP A 54 1.55 -6.11 22.28
C ASP A 54 2.59 -7.09 22.84
N LYS A 55 2.16 -8.33 23.04
CA LYS A 55 3.06 -9.44 23.32
C LYS A 55 3.55 -10.02 21.98
N PRO A 56 4.85 -9.91 21.66
CA PRO A 56 5.36 -10.38 20.38
C PRO A 56 5.13 -11.90 20.22
N GLN A 57 4.87 -12.34 18.99
CA GLN A 57 4.67 -13.76 18.68
C GLN A 57 5.95 -14.57 18.92
N ASN A 58 7.11 -14.00 18.60
CA ASN A 58 8.43 -14.59 18.80
C ASN A 58 9.26 -13.76 19.81
N ASN A 59 9.55 -14.33 20.98
CA ASN A 59 10.23 -13.61 22.08
C ASN A 59 11.71 -13.98 22.29
N ASN A 60 12.28 -14.86 21.46
CA ASN A 60 13.49 -15.59 21.84
C ASN A 60 14.77 -14.73 21.96
N ASN A 61 14.79 -13.49 21.46
CA ASN A 61 15.99 -12.63 21.48
C ASN A 61 15.69 -11.12 21.69
N ILE A 62 14.62 -10.76 22.39
CA ILE A 62 14.28 -9.35 22.60
C ILE A 62 15.06 -8.78 23.79
N ASP A 63 15.89 -7.77 23.52
CA ASP A 63 16.42 -6.88 24.56
C ASP A 63 15.31 -5.94 25.04
N TRP A 64 14.67 -6.30 26.15
CA TRP A 64 13.54 -5.56 26.72
C TRP A 64 13.93 -4.19 27.24
N GLU A 65 15.16 -4.01 27.71
CA GLU A 65 15.64 -2.71 28.18
C GLU A 65 15.79 -1.76 27.00
N GLN A 66 16.48 -2.19 25.94
CA GLN A 66 16.62 -1.39 24.73
C GLN A 66 15.26 -1.14 24.05
N ALA A 67 14.38 -2.14 23.97
CA ALA A 67 13.05 -2.00 23.39
C ALA A 67 12.20 -0.93 24.09
N LEU A 68 12.23 -0.91 25.42
CA LEU A 68 11.51 0.08 26.21
C LEU A 68 12.13 1.48 26.07
N HIS A 69 13.46 1.58 26.03
CA HIS A 69 14.16 2.84 25.78
C HIS A 69 13.86 3.40 24.40
N ASP A 70 13.87 2.56 23.35
CA ASP A 70 13.55 2.96 21.98
C ASP A 70 12.09 3.45 21.89
N PHE A 71 11.15 2.75 22.54
CA PHE A 71 9.76 3.18 22.66
C PHE A 71 9.62 4.56 23.33
N ALA A 72 10.25 4.76 24.50
CA ALA A 72 10.22 6.04 25.20
C ALA A 72 10.86 7.18 24.38
N ARG A 73 12.00 6.89 23.73
CA ARG A 73 12.73 7.84 22.89
C ARG A 73 11.93 8.23 21.64
N LEU A 74 11.27 7.27 20.99
CA LEU A 74 10.39 7.53 19.85
C LEU A 74 9.28 8.52 20.23
N LYS A 75 8.61 8.31 21.37
CA LYS A 75 7.64 9.28 21.89
C LYS A 75 8.30 10.66 22.01
N LEU A 76 9.45 10.76 22.68
CA LEU A 76 10.10 12.06 22.95
C LEU A 76 10.51 12.81 21.67
N ILE A 77 10.92 12.09 20.63
CA ILE A 77 11.27 12.68 19.34
C ILE A 77 10.02 13.25 18.66
N CYS A 78 8.93 12.49 18.63
CA CYS A 78 7.69 12.92 17.98
C CYS A 78 7.00 14.09 18.68
N ASP A 79 7.18 14.25 20.00
CA ASP A 79 6.70 15.41 20.77
C ASP A 79 7.44 16.71 20.45
N ARG A 80 8.59 16.67 19.76
CA ARG A 80 9.29 17.89 19.34
C ARG A 80 8.37 18.69 18.39
N PRO A 81 8.26 20.02 18.56
CA PRO A 81 7.21 20.79 17.90
C PRO A 81 7.41 20.92 16.39
N ALA A 82 8.63 21.24 15.93
CA ALA A 82 8.90 21.47 14.51
C ALA A 82 9.48 20.22 13.83
N ALA A 83 9.24 20.10 12.52
CA ALA A 83 9.79 19.01 11.71
C ALA A 83 11.32 19.09 11.63
N SER A 84 11.87 20.29 11.51
CA SER A 84 13.31 20.58 11.48
C SER A 84 14.06 20.07 12.73
N ASP A 85 13.37 19.99 13.87
CA ASP A 85 13.98 19.58 15.14
C ASP A 85 14.11 18.06 15.25
N LYS A 86 13.45 17.31 14.36
CA LYS A 86 13.34 15.85 14.44
C LYS A 86 13.66 15.11 13.14
N GLU A 87 13.74 15.77 11.98
CA GLU A 87 14.00 15.10 10.70
C GLU A 87 15.32 14.30 10.65
N SER A 88 16.36 14.75 11.37
CA SER A 88 17.65 14.04 11.44
C SER A 88 17.55 12.67 12.16
N GLU A 89 16.47 12.44 12.91
CA GLU A 89 16.22 11.20 13.63
C GLU A 89 15.56 10.13 12.76
N LEU A 90 15.29 10.41 11.48
CA LEU A 90 14.63 9.48 10.55
C LEU A 90 15.24 8.06 10.56
N PRO A 91 16.57 7.85 10.57
CA PRO A 91 17.14 6.50 10.65
C PRO A 91 16.68 5.71 11.88
N PHE A 92 16.62 6.38 13.03
CA PHE A 92 16.16 5.77 14.28
C PHE A 92 14.65 5.54 14.28
N VAL A 93 13.87 6.52 13.82
CA VAL A 93 12.41 6.42 13.76
C VAL A 93 12.01 5.30 12.81
N HIS A 94 12.62 5.23 11.64
CA HIS A 94 12.42 4.13 10.70
C HIS A 94 12.63 2.77 11.37
N LYS A 95 13.81 2.55 11.96
CA LYS A 95 14.13 1.28 12.64
C LYS A 95 13.13 0.96 13.76
N THR A 96 12.82 1.94 14.61
CA THR A 96 11.96 1.70 15.77
C THR A 96 10.52 1.41 15.37
N VAL A 97 10.00 2.10 14.36
CA VAL A 97 8.65 1.85 13.82
C VAL A 97 8.58 0.47 13.18
N THR A 98 9.58 0.09 12.37
CA THR A 98 9.62 -1.26 11.77
C THR A 98 9.73 -2.34 12.85
N ASP A 99 10.55 -2.15 13.88
CA ASP A 99 10.71 -3.08 14.99
C ASP A 99 9.41 -3.22 15.80
N LEU A 100 8.66 -2.12 16.00
CA LEU A 100 7.37 -2.15 16.66
C LEU A 100 6.32 -2.91 15.84
N LEU A 101 6.29 -2.73 14.52
CA LEU A 101 5.36 -3.46 13.64
C LEU A 101 5.74 -4.94 13.52
N ASP A 102 7.03 -5.28 13.43
CA ASP A 102 7.50 -6.68 13.43
C ASP A 102 7.11 -7.42 14.72
N ARG A 103 7.08 -6.70 15.85
CA ARG A 103 6.67 -7.22 17.16
C ARG A 103 5.17 -7.12 17.43
N ALA A 104 4.39 -6.57 16.51
CA ALA A 104 2.95 -6.49 16.66
C ALA A 104 2.32 -7.89 16.65
N SER A 105 1.21 -8.05 17.35
CA SER A 105 0.49 -9.33 17.39
C SER A 105 -1.00 -9.10 17.39
N SER A 106 -1.73 -9.95 16.67
CA SER A 106 -3.18 -9.95 16.70
C SER A 106 -3.73 -10.17 18.11
N ARG A 107 -4.71 -9.36 18.50
CA ARG A 107 -5.43 -9.50 19.78
C ARG A 107 -6.63 -10.45 19.72
N GLY A 108 -6.85 -11.12 18.59
CA GLY A 108 -7.95 -12.07 18.41
C GLY A 108 -9.29 -11.45 18.02
N TYR A 109 -9.32 -10.14 17.74
CA TYR A 109 -10.47 -9.41 17.22
C TYR A 109 -9.97 -8.33 16.23
N THR A 110 -10.86 -7.82 15.38
CA THR A 110 -10.54 -6.75 14.42
C THR A 110 -10.51 -5.39 15.08
N ASN A 111 -9.82 -4.42 14.48
CA ASN A 111 -9.93 -3.04 14.95
C ASN A 111 -11.31 -2.44 14.62
N ASP A 112 -11.69 -1.37 15.31
CA ASP A 112 -13.02 -0.75 15.20
C ASP A 112 -13.35 -0.24 13.78
N ASN A 113 -12.34 -0.08 12.94
CA ASN A 113 -12.45 0.49 11.61
C ASN A 113 -12.36 -0.56 10.49
N SER A 114 -12.26 -1.86 10.80
CA SER A 114 -12.08 -2.92 9.80
C SER A 114 -12.76 -4.23 10.20
N ASN A 115 -13.19 -4.99 9.19
CA ASN A 115 -13.68 -6.36 9.36
C ASN A 115 -12.61 -7.41 9.03
N THR A 116 -11.43 -7.00 8.57
CA THR A 116 -10.37 -7.90 8.11
C THR A 116 -9.01 -7.61 8.74
N HIS A 117 -8.83 -6.47 9.41
CA HIS A 117 -7.57 -6.09 10.03
C HIS A 117 -7.64 -6.33 11.55
N SER A 118 -6.75 -7.16 12.06
CA SER A 118 -6.63 -7.41 13.50
C SER A 118 -6.28 -6.14 14.29
N ALA A 119 -6.73 -6.07 15.54
CA ALA A 119 -6.33 -5.01 16.46
C ALA A 119 -4.91 -5.26 17.02
N SER A 120 -4.14 -4.18 17.19
CA SER A 120 -2.75 -4.19 17.72
C SER A 120 -2.47 -2.91 18.50
N ARG A 121 -1.95 -3.03 19.72
CA ARG A 121 -1.53 -1.86 20.52
C ARG A 121 -0.35 -1.14 19.88
N ASN A 122 0.52 -1.87 19.19
CA ASN A 122 1.68 -1.28 18.52
C ASN A 122 1.22 -0.38 17.37
N ALA A 123 0.30 -0.88 16.53
CA ALA A 123 -0.28 -0.09 15.44
C ALA A 123 -1.10 1.10 15.97
N ASP A 124 -1.91 0.89 17.02
CA ASP A 124 -2.70 1.96 17.65
C ASP A 124 -1.82 3.06 18.24
N PHE A 125 -0.72 2.68 18.91
CA PHE A 125 0.27 3.62 19.42
C PHE A 125 0.90 4.45 18.30
N LEU A 126 1.35 3.80 17.22
CA LEU A 126 1.94 4.48 16.07
C LEU A 126 0.93 5.39 15.36
N ARG A 127 -0.32 4.94 15.22
CA ARG A 127 -1.43 5.75 14.69
C ARG A 127 -1.64 7.02 15.50
N GLN A 128 -1.67 6.93 16.83
CA GLN A 128 -1.78 8.12 17.68
C GLN A 128 -0.56 9.03 17.48
N LEU A 129 0.65 8.47 17.50
CA LEU A 129 1.88 9.24 17.41
C LEU A 129 2.03 10.05 16.11
N PHE A 130 1.68 9.45 14.97
CA PHE A 130 1.76 10.10 13.66
C PHE A 130 0.46 10.85 13.28
N GLY A 131 -0.67 10.51 13.89
CA GLY A 131 -1.95 11.19 13.68
C GLY A 131 -2.07 12.51 14.44
N SER A 132 -1.38 12.66 15.57
CA SER A 132 -1.46 13.86 16.41
C SER A 132 -0.66 15.07 15.90
N SER A 133 0.22 14.91 14.91
CA SER A 133 1.15 15.98 14.53
C SER A 133 1.54 15.95 13.05
N ASP A 134 1.15 16.99 12.32
CA ASP A 134 1.59 17.24 10.95
C ASP A 134 3.12 17.35 10.85
N SER A 135 3.76 17.93 11.86
CA SER A 135 5.23 18.08 11.85
C SER A 135 5.95 16.73 11.98
N THR A 136 5.34 15.73 12.62
CA THR A 136 5.87 14.36 12.65
C THR A 136 5.76 13.71 11.27
N ARG A 137 4.64 13.89 10.57
CA ARG A 137 4.47 13.37 9.19
C ARG A 137 5.44 14.05 8.22
N ALA A 138 5.54 15.37 8.27
CA ALA A 138 6.49 16.13 7.45
C ALA A 138 7.96 15.71 7.68
N ALA A 139 8.33 15.42 8.93
CA ALA A 139 9.71 15.02 9.28
C ALA A 139 10.08 13.61 8.82
N PHE A 140 9.11 12.69 8.74
CA PHE A 140 9.43 11.26 8.58
C PHE A 140 8.74 10.56 7.42
N LEU A 141 7.54 10.99 7.01
CA LEU A 141 6.77 10.40 5.92
C LEU A 141 6.93 11.17 4.61
N GLU A 142 7.28 12.45 4.68
CA GLU A 142 7.31 13.33 3.51
C GLU A 142 8.74 13.73 3.07
N ARG A 143 9.70 12.80 3.18
CA ARG A 143 11.12 13.03 2.87
C ARG A 143 11.63 12.23 1.67
N SER A 144 10.77 11.58 0.90
CA SER A 144 11.14 10.98 -0.38
C SER A 144 11.40 12.04 -1.45
N PHE A 145 12.02 11.63 -2.57
CA PHE A 145 12.26 12.48 -3.72
C PHE A 145 10.94 13.01 -4.32
N LEU A 146 9.84 12.24 -4.20
CA LEU A 146 8.50 12.69 -4.57
C LEU A 146 8.14 14.01 -3.86
N PHE A 147 8.28 14.07 -2.52
CA PHE A 147 7.95 15.27 -1.76
C PHE A 147 8.98 16.38 -1.89
N GLU A 148 10.24 16.07 -2.21
CA GLU A 148 11.22 17.10 -2.60
C GLU A 148 10.79 17.81 -3.88
N ARG A 149 10.33 17.06 -4.89
CA ARG A 149 9.81 17.61 -6.15
C ARG A 149 8.59 18.49 -5.91
N VAL A 150 7.65 18.05 -5.08
CA VAL A 150 6.44 18.81 -4.74
C VAL A 150 6.78 20.17 -4.11
N ARG A 151 7.83 20.25 -3.28
CA ARG A 151 8.25 21.48 -2.60
C ARG A 151 9.17 22.36 -3.44
N CYS A 152 9.67 21.87 -4.57
CA CYS A 152 10.58 22.61 -5.44
C CYS A 152 9.87 23.15 -6.68
N GLU A 153 9.99 24.44 -6.92
CA GLU A 153 9.44 25.07 -8.13
C GLU A 153 10.26 24.74 -9.40
N ARG A 154 11.48 24.22 -9.24
CA ARG A 154 12.39 23.90 -10.35
C ARG A 154 12.53 22.38 -10.51
N PRO A 155 12.75 21.87 -11.74
CA PRO A 155 13.08 20.47 -11.94
C PRO A 155 14.33 20.06 -11.14
N LEU A 156 14.18 19.04 -10.30
CA LEU A 156 15.28 18.44 -9.55
C LEU A 156 15.85 17.27 -10.35
N ALA A 157 17.18 17.18 -10.44
CA ALA A 157 17.82 16.00 -10.99
C ALA A 157 17.71 14.82 -10.02
N PHE A 158 17.67 13.61 -10.56
CA PHE A 158 17.77 12.41 -9.72
C PHE A 158 19.06 12.48 -8.88
N PRO A 159 19.03 12.02 -7.60
CA PRO A 159 20.22 11.93 -6.78
C PRO A 159 21.26 11.04 -7.49
N ARG A 160 22.27 11.66 -8.10
CA ARG A 160 23.36 10.96 -8.81
C ARG A 160 24.62 11.00 -7.98
N SER A 161 25.39 9.92 -8.07
CA SER A 161 26.78 9.92 -7.61
C SER A 161 27.54 11.05 -8.32
N GLY A 162 28.11 11.98 -7.56
CA GLY A 162 29.10 12.91 -8.10
C GLY A 162 30.28 12.16 -8.72
N ASN A 163 31.10 12.86 -9.52
CA ASN A 163 32.35 12.29 -10.05
C ASN A 163 33.41 12.09 -8.94
N ASP A 164 33.19 12.64 -7.75
CA ASP A 164 34.04 12.50 -6.58
C ASP A 164 33.38 11.62 -5.49
N ASP A 165 34.22 10.93 -4.72
CA ASP A 165 33.78 9.98 -3.69
C ASP A 165 32.87 10.61 -2.62
N ALA A 166 33.06 11.90 -2.33
CA ALA A 166 32.26 12.64 -1.37
C ALA A 166 30.84 12.91 -1.90
N GLY A 167 30.71 13.33 -3.17
CA GLY A 167 29.41 13.50 -3.83
C GLY A 167 28.67 12.18 -3.97
N ALA A 168 29.38 11.09 -4.28
CA ALA A 168 28.86 9.73 -4.31
C ALA A 168 28.22 9.31 -2.97
N ALA A 169 28.96 9.50 -1.87
CA ALA A 169 28.49 9.14 -0.54
C ALA A 169 27.27 9.97 -0.10
N ALA A 170 27.25 11.26 -0.42
CA ALA A 170 26.13 12.14 -0.11
C ALA A 170 24.85 11.76 -0.88
N ALA A 171 24.97 11.44 -2.17
CA ALA A 171 23.85 10.99 -2.99
C ALA A 171 23.29 9.65 -2.50
N ALA A 172 24.15 8.70 -2.14
CA ALA A 172 23.74 7.42 -1.57
C ALA A 172 23.01 7.61 -0.22
N ALA A 173 23.49 8.51 0.64
CA ALA A 173 22.83 8.82 1.91
C ALA A 173 21.46 9.49 1.72
N ALA A 174 21.34 10.37 0.72
CA ALA A 174 20.06 10.99 0.35
C ALA A 174 19.07 9.93 -0.18
N ALA A 175 19.49 9.08 -1.12
CA ALA A 175 18.66 8.00 -1.64
C ALA A 175 18.18 7.05 -0.53
N GLU A 176 19.05 6.70 0.41
CA GLU A 176 18.67 5.86 1.55
C GLU A 176 17.68 6.57 2.50
N THR A 177 17.82 7.88 2.69
CA THR A 177 16.85 8.70 3.43
C THR A 177 15.48 8.68 2.75
N HIS A 178 15.46 8.86 1.42
CA HIS A 178 14.25 8.84 0.61
C HIS A 178 13.51 7.51 0.74
N GLN A 179 14.25 6.40 0.61
CA GLN A 179 13.72 5.05 0.69
C GLN A 179 13.13 4.72 2.07
N ARG A 180 13.77 5.17 3.16
CA ARG A 180 13.24 5.02 4.52
C ARG A 180 11.96 5.79 4.74
N SER A 181 11.91 7.02 4.25
CA SER A 181 10.73 7.87 4.38
C SER A 181 9.55 7.29 3.60
N ALA A 182 9.79 6.90 2.34
CA ALA A 182 8.78 6.27 1.49
C ALA A 182 8.26 4.96 2.10
N ARG A 183 9.14 4.11 2.64
CA ARG A 183 8.73 2.89 3.35
C ARG A 183 7.85 3.19 4.57
N LEU A 184 8.22 4.19 5.38
CA LEU A 184 7.39 4.62 6.50
C LEU A 184 6.03 5.12 6.04
N HIS A 185 5.95 5.87 4.94
CA HIS A 185 4.68 6.31 4.37
C HIS A 185 3.85 5.13 3.86
N CYS A 186 4.45 4.12 3.22
CA CYS A 186 3.77 2.88 2.85
C CYS A 186 3.20 2.12 4.05
N LEU A 187 3.96 2.03 5.15
CA LEU A 187 3.53 1.38 6.39
C LEU A 187 2.46 2.20 7.15
N TYR A 188 2.56 3.53 7.11
CA TYR A 188 1.55 4.46 7.60
C TYR A 188 0.26 4.28 6.80
N GLY A 189 0.37 4.19 5.48
CA GLY A 189 -0.64 3.66 4.62
C GLY A 189 -1.70 4.64 4.13
N ALA A 190 -2.00 5.72 4.86
CA ALA A 190 -2.91 6.76 4.35
C ALA A 190 -2.16 7.72 3.40
N PRO A 191 -2.68 8.00 2.19
CA PRO A 191 -1.97 8.80 1.19
C PRO A 191 -1.91 10.27 1.61
N ILE A 192 -0.72 10.88 1.50
CA ILE A 192 -0.52 12.31 1.75
C ILE A 192 -0.65 13.09 0.43
N LEU A 193 -1.85 13.59 0.15
CA LEU A 193 -2.20 14.23 -1.13
C LEU A 193 -2.05 15.75 -1.15
N ASN A 194 -2.21 16.40 0.01
CA ASN A 194 -2.37 17.85 0.11
C ASN A 194 -1.08 18.62 0.37
N VAL A 195 0.07 18.07 -0.04
CA VAL A 195 1.35 18.80 0.01
C VAL A 195 1.50 19.57 -1.31
N GLY A 196 1.76 20.88 -1.24
CA GLY A 196 1.82 21.76 -2.40
C GLY A 196 0.78 22.90 -2.33
N ARG A 197 1.04 24.00 -3.05
CA ARG A 197 0.18 25.21 -3.00
C ARG A 197 -0.92 25.22 -4.05
N LEU A 198 -0.63 24.71 -5.25
CA LEU A 198 -1.54 24.72 -6.40
C LEU A 198 -1.97 23.29 -6.71
N ARG A 199 -3.14 23.11 -7.34
CA ARG A 199 -3.63 21.78 -7.76
C ARG A 199 -2.61 21.01 -8.61
N SER A 200 -2.00 21.68 -9.58
CA SER A 200 -0.94 21.12 -10.45
C SER A 200 0.38 20.84 -9.73
N THR A 201 0.55 21.34 -8.51
CA THR A 201 1.74 21.11 -7.68
C THR A 201 1.45 20.29 -6.43
N ARG A 202 0.29 19.62 -6.36
CA ARG A 202 -0.02 18.66 -5.29
C ARG A 202 0.78 17.36 -5.47
N THR A 203 0.77 16.47 -4.46
CA THR A 203 1.53 15.21 -4.50
C THR A 203 1.17 14.32 -5.70
N TYR A 204 -0.12 14.27 -6.04
CA TYR A 204 -0.66 13.33 -7.02
C TYR A 204 -0.01 13.41 -8.42
N PRO A 205 0.04 14.58 -9.11
CA PRO A 205 0.63 14.63 -10.45
C PRO A 205 2.09 14.17 -10.51
N PHE A 206 2.87 14.43 -9.46
CA PHE A 206 4.25 13.95 -9.36
C PHE A 206 4.32 12.44 -9.11
N ALA A 207 3.38 11.86 -8.36
CA ALA A 207 3.28 10.41 -8.20
C ALA A 207 2.90 9.73 -9.53
N CYS A 208 1.94 10.29 -10.28
CA CYS A 208 1.59 9.82 -11.63
C CYS A 208 2.81 9.83 -12.55
N SER A 209 3.63 10.89 -12.52
CA SER A 209 4.86 10.93 -13.32
C SER A 209 5.86 9.83 -12.97
N THR A 210 5.93 9.39 -11.71
CA THR A 210 6.79 8.26 -11.32
C THR A 210 6.22 6.93 -11.79
N VAL A 211 4.88 6.79 -11.79
CA VAL A 211 4.20 5.54 -12.15
C VAL A 211 4.22 5.28 -13.65
N TYR A 212 3.94 6.31 -14.46
CA TYR A 212 3.71 6.19 -15.90
C TYR A 212 4.94 6.50 -16.76
N ASP A 213 6.07 6.94 -16.18
CA ASP A 213 7.32 7.17 -16.94
C ASP A 213 7.99 5.83 -17.30
N MET A 214 7.90 5.47 -18.59
CA MET A 214 8.43 4.22 -19.14
C MET A 214 9.94 4.06 -18.96
N ARG A 215 10.68 5.15 -18.73
CA ARG A 215 12.13 5.09 -18.44
C ARG A 215 12.44 4.33 -17.14
N GLY A 216 11.46 4.20 -16.24
CA GLY A 216 11.59 3.47 -14.97
C GLY A 216 11.28 1.97 -15.07
N HIS A 217 10.73 1.49 -16.19
CA HIS A 217 10.26 0.11 -16.36
C HIS A 217 11.22 -0.64 -17.28
N THR A 218 12.12 -1.42 -16.67
CA THR A 218 13.25 -2.06 -17.34
C THR A 218 13.33 -3.53 -16.96
N GLU A 219 14.12 -4.31 -17.69
CA GLU A 219 14.42 -5.70 -17.31
C GLU A 219 15.05 -5.80 -15.91
N ARG A 220 15.90 -4.83 -15.55
CA ARG A 220 16.60 -4.81 -14.25
C ARG A 220 15.66 -4.49 -13.09
N THR A 221 14.68 -3.61 -13.30
CA THR A 221 13.60 -3.38 -12.32
C THR A 221 12.54 -4.48 -12.38
N GLY A 222 12.64 -5.43 -13.32
CA GLY A 222 11.65 -6.46 -13.56
C GLY A 222 10.26 -5.89 -13.84
N TRP A 223 10.17 -4.65 -14.35
CA TRP A 223 8.91 -3.91 -14.54
C TRP A 223 8.08 -3.72 -13.25
N GLY A 224 8.71 -3.88 -12.10
CA GLY A 224 8.10 -3.78 -10.78
C GLY A 224 8.69 -2.65 -9.94
N PRO A 225 8.27 -2.56 -8.66
CA PRO A 225 8.81 -1.60 -7.70
C PRO A 225 10.16 -2.09 -7.14
N PHE A 226 11.11 -2.41 -8.02
CA PHE A 226 12.46 -2.86 -7.66
C PHE A 226 13.51 -1.86 -8.12
N ARG A 227 14.61 -1.78 -7.37
CA ARG A 227 15.73 -0.89 -7.69
C ARG A 227 16.42 -1.33 -8.98
N ASP A 228 16.74 -0.35 -9.82
CA ASP A 228 17.45 -0.55 -11.09
C ASP A 228 18.95 -0.85 -10.91
N ASP A 229 19.46 -0.98 -9.68
CA ASP A 229 20.88 -1.27 -9.40
C ASP A 229 21.22 -2.77 -9.53
N GLY A 230 20.22 -3.63 -9.81
CA GLY A 230 20.37 -5.09 -9.90
C GLY A 230 20.47 -5.79 -8.55
N SER A 231 20.29 -5.07 -7.43
CA SER A 231 20.29 -5.65 -6.08
C SER A 231 19.04 -6.50 -5.81
N GLY A 232 17.97 -6.31 -6.59
CA GLY A 232 16.66 -6.92 -6.34
C GLY A 232 15.93 -6.37 -5.11
N LYS A 233 16.45 -5.29 -4.52
CA LYS A 233 15.82 -4.60 -3.39
C LYS A 233 14.56 -3.88 -3.85
N VAL A 234 13.62 -3.73 -2.94
CA VAL A 234 12.42 -2.93 -3.17
C VAL A 234 12.79 -1.46 -3.32
N ASP A 235 12.20 -0.81 -4.31
CA ASP A 235 12.18 0.64 -4.46
C ASP A 235 10.92 1.19 -3.78
N TRP A 236 11.07 1.62 -2.54
CA TRP A 236 9.94 2.10 -1.74
C TRP A 236 9.35 3.41 -2.26
N GLU A 237 10.11 4.20 -3.02
CA GLU A 237 9.57 5.42 -3.66
C GLU A 237 8.62 5.09 -4.80
N LYS A 238 8.85 4.00 -5.53
CA LYS A 238 7.88 3.48 -6.50
C LYS A 238 6.63 2.94 -5.80
N VAL A 239 6.80 2.19 -4.70
CA VAL A 239 5.66 1.70 -3.90
C VAL A 239 4.83 2.87 -3.35
N GLU A 240 5.50 3.93 -2.87
CA GLU A 240 4.85 5.16 -2.40
C GLU A 240 4.09 5.87 -3.52
N ALA A 241 4.70 6.01 -4.71
CA ALA A 241 4.02 6.64 -5.85
C ALA A 241 2.77 5.85 -6.26
N VAL A 242 2.85 4.51 -6.35
CA VAL A 242 1.70 3.63 -6.59
C VAL A 242 0.62 3.84 -5.52
N MET A 243 1.03 3.89 -4.25
CA MET A 243 0.13 4.11 -3.12
C MET A 243 -0.61 5.46 -3.23
N VAL A 244 0.09 6.53 -3.60
CA VAL A 244 -0.49 7.87 -3.77
C VAL A 244 -1.46 7.92 -4.94
N VAL A 245 -1.11 7.35 -6.09
CA VAL A 245 -1.98 7.35 -7.28
C VAL A 245 -3.28 6.56 -7.02
N LEU A 246 -3.16 5.36 -6.46
CA LEU A 246 -4.32 4.55 -6.10
C LEU A 246 -5.17 5.21 -5.02
N GLY A 247 -4.52 5.77 -3.99
CA GLY A 247 -5.19 6.47 -2.90
C GLY A 247 -6.02 7.66 -3.40
N TYR A 248 -5.47 8.48 -4.30
CA TYR A 248 -6.19 9.59 -4.93
C TYR A 248 -7.42 9.11 -5.71
N ASN A 249 -7.25 8.11 -6.58
CA ASN A 249 -8.33 7.58 -7.43
C ASN A 249 -9.43 6.85 -6.63
N ILE A 250 -9.08 6.24 -5.50
CA ILE A 250 -10.04 5.60 -4.59
C ILE A 250 -10.83 6.66 -3.82
N GLN A 251 -10.15 7.72 -3.34
CA GLN A 251 -10.78 8.78 -2.55
C GLN A 251 -11.71 9.66 -3.38
N SER A 252 -11.43 9.88 -4.66
CA SER A 252 -12.30 10.63 -5.57
C SER A 252 -13.66 9.97 -5.81
N LYS A 253 -13.81 8.68 -5.45
CA LYS A 253 -15.05 7.91 -5.65
C LYS A 253 -15.68 7.55 -4.31
N ARG A 254 -16.72 8.27 -3.88
CA ARG A 254 -17.37 8.15 -2.56
C ARG A 254 -17.64 6.70 -2.10
N PHE A 255 -18.15 5.83 -2.98
CA PHE A 255 -18.43 4.43 -2.65
C PHE A 255 -17.18 3.53 -2.57
N VAL A 256 -16.20 3.72 -3.46
CA VAL A 256 -14.92 2.98 -3.46
C VAL A 256 -14.11 3.36 -2.23
N SER A 257 -14.10 4.65 -1.87
CA SER A 257 -13.53 5.16 -0.63
C SER A 257 -14.10 4.47 0.62
N LYS A 258 -15.41 4.20 0.65
CA LYS A 258 -16.03 3.42 1.73
C LYS A 258 -15.54 1.97 1.77
N LEU A 259 -15.46 1.30 0.61
CA LEU A 259 -15.01 -0.10 0.50
C LEU A 259 -13.60 -0.30 1.05
N PHE A 260 -12.70 0.66 0.82
CA PHE A 260 -11.31 0.59 1.25
C PHE A 260 -10.98 1.54 2.40
N SER A 261 -11.99 1.97 3.17
CA SER A 261 -11.81 2.91 4.27
C SER A 261 -10.95 2.33 5.40
N ASP A 262 -11.03 1.03 5.62
CA ASP A 262 -10.22 0.29 6.58
C ASP A 262 -8.73 0.25 6.19
N VAL A 263 -8.45 0.19 4.89
CA VAL A 263 -7.11 0.27 4.31
C VAL A 263 -6.60 1.71 4.31
N TRP A 264 -7.32 2.66 3.72
CA TRP A 264 -6.75 3.97 3.39
C TRP A 264 -6.96 5.05 4.45
N ASN A 265 -7.97 4.91 5.33
CA ASN A 265 -8.32 5.94 6.31
C ASN A 265 -7.87 5.59 7.74
N THR A 266 -7.29 4.42 7.95
CA THR A 266 -6.81 3.98 9.27
C THR A 266 -5.30 3.78 9.24
N PRO A 267 -4.51 4.78 9.68
CA PRO A 267 -3.06 4.67 9.63
C PRO A 267 -2.49 3.48 10.39
N PHE A 268 -1.44 2.86 9.86
CA PHE A 268 -0.81 1.63 10.33
C PHE A 268 -1.73 0.40 10.40
N SER A 269 -3.01 0.52 10.02
CA SER A 269 -3.95 -0.60 10.00
C SER A 269 -3.45 -1.68 9.04
N GLY A 270 -3.31 -2.90 9.56
CA GLY A 270 -2.86 -4.05 8.80
C GLY A 270 -1.37 -4.07 8.48
N SER A 271 -0.55 -3.08 8.80
CA SER A 271 0.85 -2.98 8.30
C SER A 271 1.90 -3.83 9.03
N TRP A 272 1.50 -4.99 9.56
CA TRP A 272 2.39 -6.00 10.14
C TRP A 272 2.01 -7.41 9.67
N SER A 273 2.90 -8.38 9.95
CA SER A 273 2.73 -9.76 9.51
C SER A 273 1.59 -10.45 10.26
N GLN A 274 0.85 -11.31 9.57
CA GLN A 274 -0.35 -12.00 10.08
C GLN A 274 -1.43 -11.06 10.62
N SER A 275 -1.49 -9.83 10.12
CA SER A 275 -2.50 -8.86 10.54
C SER A 275 -3.87 -9.11 9.91
N PHE A 276 -3.94 -9.88 8.82
CA PHE A 276 -5.21 -10.30 8.21
C PHE A 276 -5.96 -11.27 9.11
N MET A 277 -7.24 -11.02 9.29
CA MET A 277 -8.15 -11.80 10.11
C MET A 277 -9.52 -11.88 9.44
N GLN A 278 -9.93 -13.07 9.02
CA GLN A 278 -11.30 -13.30 8.55
C GLN A 278 -12.31 -13.12 9.68
N THR A 279 -13.21 -12.13 9.59
CA THR A 279 -14.38 -12.01 10.47
C THR A 279 -15.67 -11.71 9.70
N PRO A 280 -16.83 -12.29 10.10
CA PRO A 280 -16.96 -13.42 11.02
C PRO A 280 -16.29 -14.67 10.45
N ALA A 281 -16.00 -15.65 11.32
CA ALA A 281 -15.49 -16.94 10.86
C ALA A 281 -16.48 -17.58 9.87
N LEU A 282 -15.96 -18.13 8.78
CA LEU A 282 -16.77 -18.82 7.77
C LEU A 282 -17.56 -19.97 8.42
N SER A 283 -18.85 -20.06 8.09
CA SER A 283 -19.76 -21.09 8.58
C SER A 283 -20.46 -21.78 7.40
N PRO A 284 -20.27 -23.10 7.18
CA PRO A 284 -19.33 -23.97 7.90
C PRO A 284 -17.88 -23.55 7.69
N ALA A 285 -17.00 -23.89 8.65
CA ALA A 285 -15.58 -23.65 8.49
C ALA A 285 -15.06 -24.40 7.26
N HIS A 286 -14.32 -23.71 6.39
CA HIS A 286 -13.58 -24.34 5.31
C HIS A 286 -12.54 -25.29 5.91
N GLU A 287 -12.55 -26.56 5.53
CA GLU A 287 -11.50 -27.51 5.91
C GLU A 287 -10.31 -27.31 4.95
N PRO A 288 -9.19 -26.72 5.41
CA PRO A 288 -8.07 -26.46 4.53
C PRO A 288 -7.43 -27.77 4.07
N SER A 289 -7.14 -27.85 2.78
CA SER A 289 -6.34 -28.91 2.18
C SER A 289 -4.94 -28.97 2.79
N SER A 290 -4.25 -30.10 2.63
CA SER A 290 -2.85 -30.25 3.06
C SER A 290 -1.92 -29.22 2.42
N LEU A 291 -2.25 -28.76 1.20
CA LEU A 291 -1.48 -27.74 0.52
C LEU A 291 -1.69 -26.38 1.19
N GLU A 292 -2.94 -26.04 1.55
CA GLU A 292 -3.26 -24.75 2.19
C GLU A 292 -2.67 -24.64 3.60
N LEU A 293 -2.63 -25.76 4.32
CA LEU A 293 -1.93 -25.83 5.61
C LEU A 293 -0.41 -25.60 5.49
N SER A 294 0.16 -25.85 4.31
CA SER A 294 1.58 -25.66 4.03
C SER A 294 1.90 -24.29 3.41
N ASP A 295 0.88 -23.46 3.13
CA ASP A 295 1.05 -22.14 2.53
C ASP A 295 1.31 -21.05 3.60
N PRO A 296 2.55 -20.52 3.68
CA PRO A 296 2.88 -19.47 4.63
C PRO A 296 2.25 -18.11 4.26
N TYR A 297 1.92 -17.88 2.99
CA TYR A 297 1.45 -16.58 2.50
C TYR A 297 -0.06 -16.39 2.64
N GLY A 298 -0.82 -17.48 2.75
CA GLY A 298 -2.28 -17.44 2.88
C GLY A 298 -2.93 -16.88 1.61
N ILE A 299 -2.60 -17.45 0.46
CA ILE A 299 -3.02 -16.97 -0.87
C ILE A 299 -4.47 -17.34 -1.15
N THR A 300 -4.89 -18.56 -0.82
CA THR A 300 -6.22 -19.06 -1.17
C THR A 300 -7.32 -18.16 -0.60
N GLY A 301 -8.29 -17.81 -1.45
CA GLY A 301 -9.46 -17.02 -1.07
C GLY A 301 -9.86 -15.97 -2.11
N THR A 302 -10.69 -15.02 -1.68
CA THR A 302 -11.20 -13.92 -2.50
C THR A 302 -10.42 -12.65 -2.22
N TRP A 303 -10.05 -11.92 -3.28
CA TRP A 303 -9.27 -10.69 -3.23
C TRP A 303 -9.93 -9.59 -4.06
N TYR A 304 -9.79 -8.35 -3.61
CA TYR A 304 -10.06 -7.16 -4.42
C TYR A 304 -8.80 -6.74 -5.14
N ARG A 305 -8.90 -6.41 -6.43
CA ARG A 305 -7.84 -5.80 -7.21
C ARG A 305 -8.31 -4.46 -7.77
N VAL A 306 -7.51 -3.42 -7.56
CA VAL A 306 -7.68 -2.13 -8.21
C VAL A 306 -6.54 -1.95 -9.21
N VAL A 307 -6.89 -1.45 -10.39
CA VAL A 307 -5.94 -0.97 -11.40
C VAL A 307 -6.36 0.42 -11.86
N CYS A 308 -5.39 1.29 -12.07
CA CYS A 308 -5.60 2.57 -12.76
C CYS A 308 -4.82 2.60 -14.07
N PHE A 309 -5.28 3.41 -15.02
CA PHE A 309 -4.56 3.68 -16.27
C PHE A 309 -4.95 5.00 -16.90
N LEU A 310 -4.02 5.54 -17.68
CA LEU A 310 -4.26 6.65 -18.58
C LEU A 310 -4.88 6.13 -19.89
N ASP A 311 -5.60 7.00 -20.60
CA ASP A 311 -5.90 6.75 -22.01
C ASP A 311 -4.59 6.49 -22.78
N TYR A 312 -4.64 5.57 -23.74
CA TYR A 312 -3.43 5.18 -24.47
C TYR A 312 -2.81 6.36 -25.23
N ASN A 313 -3.61 7.29 -25.75
CA ASN A 313 -3.06 8.46 -26.46
C ASN A 313 -2.32 9.38 -25.49
N ASP A 314 -2.87 9.64 -24.31
CA ASP A 314 -2.21 10.47 -23.29
C ASP A 314 -0.92 9.79 -22.79
N PHE A 315 -0.98 8.49 -22.51
CA PHE A 315 0.17 7.68 -22.12
C PHE A 315 1.28 7.73 -23.18
N PHE A 316 0.91 7.51 -24.45
CA PHE A 316 1.85 7.48 -25.57
C PHE A 316 2.49 8.86 -25.80
N ASN A 317 1.68 9.92 -25.80
CA ASN A 317 2.17 11.29 -25.97
C ASN A 317 3.11 11.73 -24.83
N TYR A 318 2.86 11.27 -23.62
CA TYR A 318 3.70 11.56 -22.45
C TYR A 318 5.08 10.90 -22.53
N ASN A 319 5.13 9.65 -22.99
CA ASN A 319 6.34 8.83 -22.99
C ASN A 319 7.17 8.94 -24.28
N PHE A 320 6.53 9.18 -25.42
CA PHE A 320 7.18 9.17 -26.74
C PHE A 320 7.00 10.47 -27.53
N PRO A 321 7.25 11.66 -26.94
CA PRO A 321 7.19 12.92 -27.68
C PRO A 321 8.30 12.98 -28.73
N MET A 322 8.01 13.60 -29.89
CA MET A 322 9.03 13.78 -30.93
C MET A 322 10.25 14.54 -30.39
N GLY A 323 11.42 13.91 -30.48
CA GLY A 323 12.71 14.49 -30.07
C GLY A 323 12.99 14.48 -28.57
N ASP A 324 12.28 13.66 -27.78
CA ASP A 324 12.27 13.57 -26.30
C ASP A 324 12.99 14.73 -25.58
N PRO A 325 12.26 15.81 -25.22
CA PRO A 325 12.87 17.00 -24.66
C PRO A 325 13.36 16.81 -23.23
N PHE A 326 13.12 15.65 -22.60
CA PHE A 326 13.41 15.40 -21.20
C PHE A 326 14.67 14.55 -21.02
N PRO A 327 15.77 15.14 -20.50
CA PRO A 327 16.97 14.40 -20.18
C PRO A 327 16.70 13.22 -19.23
N GLU A 328 17.38 12.08 -19.43
CA GLU A 328 17.27 10.89 -18.56
C GLU A 328 17.62 11.16 -17.09
N ASN A 329 18.41 12.19 -16.83
CA ASN A 329 18.82 12.56 -15.47
C ASN A 329 17.78 13.41 -14.73
N LEU A 330 16.68 13.79 -15.40
CA LEU A 330 15.58 14.53 -14.82
C LEU A 330 14.30 13.66 -14.84
N PRO A 331 13.48 13.70 -13.78
CA PRO A 331 12.15 13.11 -13.83
C PRO A 331 11.28 13.89 -14.83
N ARG A 332 10.35 13.19 -15.50
CA ARG A 332 9.33 13.84 -16.32
C ARG A 332 8.48 14.79 -15.47
N PRO A 333 7.85 15.83 -16.04
CA PRO A 333 6.96 16.71 -15.30
C PRO A 333 5.76 15.94 -14.73
N GLY A 334 5.14 16.49 -13.68
CA GLY A 334 3.89 15.96 -13.15
C GLY A 334 2.81 15.89 -14.22
N ILE A 335 2.03 14.82 -14.23
CA ILE A 335 0.94 14.58 -15.19
C ILE A 335 -0.39 14.47 -14.44
N SER A 336 -1.44 15.10 -14.99
CA SER A 336 -2.78 15.12 -14.38
C SER A 336 -3.83 15.19 -15.49
N VAL A 337 -3.88 14.14 -16.31
CA VAL A 337 -4.82 14.02 -17.44
C VAL A 337 -6.07 13.19 -17.07
N GLY A 338 -6.10 12.63 -15.86
CA GLY A 338 -7.16 11.75 -15.39
C GLY A 338 -6.84 10.28 -15.66
N GLU A 339 -7.27 9.43 -14.74
CA GLU A 339 -7.07 7.99 -14.81
C GLU A 339 -8.43 7.28 -14.83
N ALA A 340 -8.57 6.31 -15.73
CA ALA A 340 -9.59 5.30 -15.58
C ALA A 340 -9.21 4.36 -14.43
N THR A 341 -10.20 3.94 -13.64
CA THR A 341 -10.01 2.99 -12.53
C THR A 341 -10.94 1.81 -12.72
N ARG A 342 -10.41 0.59 -12.54
CA ARG A 342 -11.20 -0.65 -12.57
C ARG A 342 -11.06 -1.41 -11.26
N LEU A 343 -12.18 -1.92 -10.77
CA LEU A 343 -12.27 -2.83 -9.64
C LEU A 343 -12.53 -4.24 -10.17
N ILE A 344 -11.69 -5.17 -9.74
CA ILE A 344 -11.66 -6.56 -10.18
C ILE A 344 -11.75 -7.44 -8.94
N ILE A 345 -12.52 -8.51 -9.02
CA ILE A 345 -12.54 -9.55 -7.98
C ILE A 345 -11.71 -10.73 -8.46
N LEU A 346 -10.72 -11.11 -7.66
CA LEU A 346 -9.92 -12.30 -7.89
C LEU A 346 -10.34 -13.41 -6.95
N LYS A 347 -10.32 -14.64 -7.46
CA LYS A 347 -10.42 -15.86 -6.66
C LYS A 347 -9.18 -16.67 -6.90
N LEU A 348 -8.38 -16.82 -5.85
CA LEU A 348 -7.07 -17.46 -5.95
C LEU A 348 -7.11 -18.75 -5.16
N HIS A 349 -6.43 -19.77 -5.67
CA HIS A 349 -6.09 -20.97 -4.94
C HIS A 349 -4.64 -21.38 -5.26
N ILE A 350 -3.97 -21.94 -4.27
CA ILE A 350 -2.63 -22.45 -4.46
C ILE A 350 -2.63 -23.73 -5.29
N THR A 351 -1.61 -23.90 -6.12
CA THR A 351 -1.47 -25.04 -7.03
C THR A 351 -0.21 -25.85 -6.77
N ARG A 352 0.85 -25.22 -6.27
CA ARG A 352 2.15 -25.86 -6.03
C ARG A 352 2.97 -25.10 -5.00
N ILE A 353 3.81 -25.80 -4.25
CA ILE A 353 4.82 -25.23 -3.35
C ILE A 353 6.17 -25.85 -3.69
N GLU A 354 7.21 -25.03 -3.79
CA GLU A 354 8.58 -25.48 -4.05
C GLU A 354 9.61 -24.74 -3.19
N PRO A 355 10.80 -25.32 -2.96
CA PRO A 355 11.87 -24.62 -2.25
C PRO A 355 12.25 -23.29 -2.91
N PRO A 356 12.75 -22.29 -2.14
CA PRO A 356 13.20 -21.03 -2.70
C PRO A 356 14.35 -21.25 -3.70
N GLY A 357 14.34 -20.46 -4.78
CA GLY A 357 15.46 -20.41 -5.71
C GLY A 357 16.68 -19.70 -5.12
N PRO A 358 17.86 -19.76 -5.76
CA PRO A 358 19.08 -19.12 -5.27
C PRO A 358 18.97 -17.60 -5.10
N GLU A 359 18.13 -16.97 -5.91
CA GLU A 359 17.93 -15.52 -5.93
C GLU A 359 16.78 -15.05 -5.01
N ASP A 360 16.08 -15.97 -4.37
CA ASP A 360 14.96 -15.68 -3.47
C ASP A 360 15.41 -15.57 -2.00
N GLY A 361 14.56 -15.02 -1.14
CA GLY A 361 14.74 -15.10 0.30
C GLY A 361 14.61 -16.53 0.80
N GLN A 362 15.61 -17.03 1.53
CA GLN A 362 15.72 -18.46 1.87
C GLN A 362 14.84 -18.89 3.06
N ALA A 363 14.12 -17.95 3.68
CA ALA A 363 13.33 -18.23 4.88
C ALA A 363 11.99 -18.93 4.60
N LEU A 364 11.42 -18.78 3.40
CA LEU A 364 10.11 -19.32 3.01
C LEU A 364 10.15 -19.89 1.58
N PRO A 365 9.27 -20.85 1.24
CA PRO A 365 9.17 -21.43 -0.10
C PRO A 365 8.60 -20.47 -1.15
N VAL A 366 8.69 -20.85 -2.42
CA VAL A 366 7.89 -20.25 -3.50
C VAL A 366 6.55 -20.96 -3.57
N VAL A 367 5.46 -20.20 -3.57
CA VAL A 367 4.10 -20.73 -3.71
C VAL A 367 3.50 -20.27 -5.03
N HIS A 368 3.00 -21.22 -5.81
CA HIS A 368 2.31 -20.99 -7.07
C HIS A 368 0.82 -20.97 -6.83
N PHE A 369 0.12 -20.10 -7.56
CA PHE A 369 -1.33 -19.99 -7.50
C PHE A 369 -1.94 -19.88 -8.90
N ALA A 370 -3.21 -20.26 -8.98
CA ALA A 370 -4.07 -20.02 -10.12
C ALA A 370 -5.42 -19.49 -9.63
N GLY A 371 -6.24 -18.99 -10.54
CA GLY A 371 -7.49 -18.36 -10.17
C GLY A 371 -8.24 -17.74 -11.32
N ASP A 372 -9.37 -17.14 -10.98
CA ASP A 372 -10.23 -16.41 -11.90
C ASP A 372 -10.29 -14.94 -11.51
N SER A 373 -10.34 -14.09 -12.53
CA SER A 373 -10.42 -12.64 -12.44
C SER A 373 -11.69 -12.18 -13.16
N ARG A 374 -12.55 -11.45 -12.44
CA ARG A 374 -13.80 -10.94 -12.98
C ARG A 374 -13.88 -9.43 -12.77
N LEU A 375 -14.15 -8.70 -13.86
CA LEU A 375 -14.52 -7.29 -13.81
C LEU A 375 -15.85 -7.14 -13.09
N LEU A 376 -15.97 -6.09 -12.27
CA LEU A 376 -17.22 -5.84 -11.57
C LEU A 376 -18.32 -5.27 -12.48
N ASP A 377 -17.93 -4.62 -13.58
CA ASP A 377 -18.84 -3.89 -14.47
C ASP A 377 -19.46 -4.76 -15.58
N ASP A 378 -18.91 -5.95 -15.86
CA ASP A 378 -19.54 -6.89 -16.77
C ASP A 378 -20.71 -7.54 -16.03
N GLY A 379 -21.92 -7.35 -16.57
CA GLY A 379 -23.14 -7.99 -16.10
C GLY A 379 -22.98 -9.49 -15.86
N TRP A 380 -24.01 -10.14 -15.30
CA TRP A 380 -23.93 -11.52 -14.80
C TRP A 380 -23.62 -12.62 -15.87
N ASP A 381 -23.08 -12.29 -17.04
CA ASP A 381 -22.67 -13.24 -18.05
C ASP A 381 -21.44 -14.05 -17.59
N ALA A 382 -21.60 -15.37 -17.60
CA ALA A 382 -20.64 -16.33 -17.06
C ALA A 382 -19.34 -16.46 -17.88
N ASN A 383 -19.20 -15.75 -19.00
CA ASN A 383 -18.11 -15.88 -19.96
C ASN A 383 -17.05 -14.75 -19.91
N GLY A 384 -17.19 -13.76 -19.03
CA GLY A 384 -16.25 -12.64 -18.88
C GLY A 384 -15.08 -12.87 -17.91
N ALA A 385 -14.93 -14.09 -17.36
CA ALA A 385 -13.84 -14.40 -16.45
C ALA A 385 -12.53 -14.60 -17.22
N SER A 386 -11.46 -13.93 -16.77
CA SER A 386 -10.09 -14.16 -17.22
C SER A 386 -9.40 -15.10 -16.24
N GLU A 387 -8.58 -16.03 -16.76
CA GLU A 387 -7.74 -16.86 -15.91
C GLU A 387 -6.56 -16.04 -15.39
N LEU A 388 -6.09 -16.35 -14.18
CA LEU A 388 -4.94 -15.74 -13.56
C LEU A 388 -4.03 -16.84 -13.02
N LYS A 389 -2.72 -16.70 -13.24
CA LYS A 389 -1.70 -17.55 -12.59
C LYS A 389 -0.57 -16.70 -12.05
N GLY A 390 0.16 -17.20 -11.07
CA GLY A 390 1.26 -16.44 -10.52
C GLY A 390 2.05 -17.15 -9.43
N THR A 391 2.97 -16.40 -8.83
CA THR A 391 3.83 -16.88 -7.74
C THR A 391 3.96 -15.85 -6.63
N VAL A 392 4.09 -16.34 -5.41
CA VAL A 392 4.45 -15.55 -4.22
C VAL A 392 5.72 -16.12 -3.62
N ARG A 393 6.66 -15.24 -3.28
CA ARG A 393 7.97 -15.60 -2.72
C ARG A 393 8.57 -14.45 -1.91
N LEU A 394 9.68 -14.70 -1.22
CA LEU A 394 10.45 -13.64 -0.58
C LEU A 394 11.49 -13.04 -1.53
N THR A 395 11.69 -11.73 -1.46
CA THR A 395 12.92 -11.07 -1.94
C THR A 395 14.10 -11.51 -1.08
N LYS A 396 15.34 -11.23 -1.53
CA LYS A 396 16.55 -11.48 -0.73
C LYS A 396 16.55 -10.74 0.61
N GLU A 397 15.88 -9.59 0.70
CA GLU A 397 15.76 -8.80 1.93
C GLU A 397 14.58 -9.21 2.81
N GLY A 398 13.68 -10.08 2.30
CA GLY A 398 12.59 -10.68 3.07
C GLY A 398 11.22 -10.02 2.86
N GLU A 399 11.08 -9.07 1.93
CA GLU A 399 9.77 -8.59 1.50
C GLU A 399 9.03 -9.66 0.69
N VAL A 400 7.69 -9.65 0.72
CA VAL A 400 6.88 -10.63 -0.02
C VAL A 400 6.58 -10.09 -1.40
N ARG A 401 7.14 -10.74 -2.43
CA ARG A 401 6.95 -10.43 -3.85
C ARG A 401 5.81 -11.26 -4.42
N TRP A 402 4.93 -10.58 -5.15
CA TRP A 402 3.83 -11.16 -5.91
C TRP A 402 4.05 -10.91 -7.40
N THR A 403 4.03 -11.99 -8.18
CA THR A 403 4.03 -11.94 -9.65
C THR A 403 2.73 -12.58 -10.13
N SER A 404 2.01 -11.94 -11.04
CA SER A 404 0.82 -12.54 -11.66
C SER A 404 0.76 -12.28 -13.16
N THR A 405 0.04 -13.15 -13.86
CA THR A 405 -0.20 -13.07 -15.30
C THR A 405 -1.66 -13.39 -15.57
N SER A 406 -2.36 -12.44 -16.20
CA SER A 406 -3.74 -12.57 -16.66
C SER A 406 -3.77 -13.16 -18.06
N ILE A 407 -4.63 -14.15 -18.24
CA ILE A 407 -4.83 -14.90 -19.47
C ILE A 407 -6.25 -14.62 -19.96
N TYR A 408 -6.37 -14.15 -21.20
CA TYR A 408 -7.64 -13.85 -21.85
C TYR A 408 -7.74 -14.68 -23.13
N ASN A 409 -8.80 -15.49 -23.26
CA ASN A 409 -8.99 -16.41 -24.40
C ASN A 409 -7.76 -17.29 -24.70
N GLY A 410 -7.03 -17.70 -23.67
CA GLY A 410 -5.82 -18.53 -23.79
C GLY A 410 -4.52 -17.77 -24.08
N GLU A 411 -4.58 -16.43 -24.25
CA GLU A 411 -3.41 -15.58 -24.46
C GLU A 411 -3.04 -14.82 -23.19
N GLU A 412 -1.75 -14.81 -22.83
CA GLU A 412 -1.25 -13.89 -21.81
C GLU A 412 -1.39 -12.46 -22.35
N ARG A 413 -2.00 -11.58 -21.55
CA ARG A 413 -2.24 -10.17 -21.94
C ARG A 413 -1.56 -9.19 -21.00
N TRP A 414 -1.70 -9.45 -19.70
CA TRP A 414 -1.25 -8.53 -18.67
C TRP A 414 -0.40 -9.27 -17.64
N LYS A 415 0.69 -8.63 -17.22
CA LYS A 415 1.51 -9.08 -16.09
C LYS A 415 1.45 -8.05 -14.97
N SER A 416 1.76 -8.49 -13.76
CA SER A 416 1.92 -7.59 -12.63
C SER A 416 3.05 -8.02 -11.72
N GLU A 417 3.72 -7.03 -11.14
CA GLU A 417 4.79 -7.19 -10.16
C GLU A 417 4.53 -6.27 -8.97
N GLY A 418 4.46 -6.83 -7.77
CA GLY A 418 4.11 -6.08 -6.57
C GLY A 418 4.72 -6.61 -5.28
N ILE A 419 4.67 -5.79 -4.24
CA ILE A 419 5.18 -6.06 -2.90
C ILE A 419 4.05 -5.99 -1.88
N GLN A 420 3.94 -7.01 -1.02
CA GLN A 420 3.04 -6.98 0.12
C GLN A 420 3.61 -6.06 1.20
N VAL A 421 2.90 -4.98 1.48
CA VAL A 421 3.27 -4.07 2.56
C VAL A 421 2.94 -4.73 3.90
N GLY A 422 3.79 -4.58 4.92
CA GLY A 422 3.58 -5.17 6.24
C GLY A 422 4.02 -6.63 6.39
N GLY A 423 4.47 -7.27 5.32
CA GLY A 423 5.03 -8.63 5.35
C GLY A 423 4.00 -9.74 5.18
N VAL A 424 4.39 -10.95 5.58
CA VAL A 424 3.63 -12.19 5.30
C VAL A 424 2.25 -12.12 5.94
N ARG A 425 1.19 -12.40 5.15
CA ARG A 425 -0.21 -12.38 5.60
C ARG A 425 -0.64 -11.04 6.21
N SER A 426 0.01 -9.96 5.81
CA SER A 426 -0.44 -8.62 6.14
C SER A 426 -1.74 -8.29 5.40
N ALA A 427 -2.70 -7.70 6.11
CA ALA A 427 -3.95 -7.17 5.57
C ALA A 427 -3.75 -5.89 4.74
N ARG A 428 -2.58 -5.25 4.81
CA ARG A 428 -2.31 -3.96 4.15
C ARG A 428 -2.43 -4.01 2.63
N GLY A 429 -2.27 -5.21 2.06
CA GLY A 429 -2.35 -5.45 0.63
C GLY A 429 -0.99 -5.46 -0.06
N VAL A 430 -1.04 -5.77 -1.35
CA VAL A 430 0.10 -5.79 -2.26
C VAL A 430 -0.01 -4.59 -3.17
N LEU A 431 1.07 -3.81 -3.30
CA LEU A 431 1.13 -2.64 -4.17
C LEU A 431 2.19 -2.87 -5.25
N GLY A 432 1.90 -2.48 -6.49
CA GLY A 432 2.83 -2.70 -7.58
C GLY A 432 2.38 -2.10 -8.91
N PHE A 433 2.92 -2.66 -9.98
CA PHE A 433 2.63 -2.26 -11.36
C PHE A 433 1.96 -3.39 -12.11
N TRP A 434 1.08 -3.03 -13.03
CA TRP A 434 0.63 -3.90 -14.10
C TRP A 434 1.17 -3.37 -15.44
N PHE A 435 1.45 -4.26 -16.38
CA PHE A 435 2.05 -3.94 -17.66
C PHE A 435 1.73 -5.02 -18.72
N ASP A 436 2.04 -4.72 -19.98
CA ASP A 436 1.91 -5.64 -21.11
C ASP A 436 2.72 -6.94 -20.92
N SER A 437 2.13 -8.10 -21.23
CA SER A 437 2.78 -9.39 -20.98
C SER A 437 4.05 -9.65 -21.78
N GLU A 438 4.20 -9.00 -22.93
CA GLU A 438 5.36 -9.14 -23.83
C GLU A 438 6.46 -8.14 -23.54
N TYR A 439 6.31 -7.33 -22.48
CA TYR A 439 7.27 -6.29 -22.11
C TYR A 439 7.49 -5.27 -23.24
N ASP A 440 6.44 -4.97 -24.01
CA ASP A 440 6.52 -3.99 -25.09
C ASP A 440 6.91 -2.62 -24.52
N ALA A 441 7.99 -2.05 -25.06
CA ALA A 441 8.49 -0.73 -24.68
C ALA A 441 7.48 0.40 -24.93
N HIS A 442 6.47 0.19 -25.79
CA HIS A 442 5.35 1.11 -26.02
C HIS A 442 4.05 0.62 -25.38
N GLY A 443 4.07 -0.54 -24.73
CA GLY A 443 2.93 -1.11 -24.02
C GLY A 443 2.53 -0.26 -22.82
N PRO A 444 1.25 -0.25 -22.44
CA PRO A 444 0.78 0.50 -21.29
C PRO A 444 1.33 -0.10 -19.97
N VAL A 445 1.53 0.76 -18.99
CA VAL A 445 1.85 0.41 -17.60
C VAL A 445 0.97 1.23 -16.68
N GLY A 446 0.63 0.69 -15.51
CA GLY A 446 -0.13 1.44 -14.51
C GLY A 446 0.00 0.85 -13.11
N PRO A 447 -0.52 1.55 -12.09
CA PRO A 447 -0.46 1.07 -10.72
C PRO A 447 -1.52 -0.01 -10.49
N THR A 448 -1.21 -0.98 -9.65
CA THR A 448 -2.16 -1.99 -9.18
C THR A 448 -2.01 -2.24 -7.69
N ALA A 449 -3.13 -2.58 -7.05
CA ALA A 449 -3.11 -3.11 -5.70
C ALA A 449 -4.09 -4.27 -5.54
N ILE A 450 -3.74 -5.22 -4.67
CA ILE A 450 -4.63 -6.31 -4.26
C ILE A 450 -4.76 -6.43 -2.74
N TRP A 451 -5.98 -6.68 -2.27
CA TRP A 451 -6.32 -6.86 -0.85
C TRP A 451 -7.12 -8.13 -0.63
N LYS A 452 -6.76 -8.89 0.41
CA LYS A 452 -7.52 -10.08 0.75
C LYS A 452 -8.85 -9.68 1.38
N ALA A 453 -9.93 -10.16 0.78
CA ALA A 453 -11.29 -9.93 1.27
C ALA A 453 -11.75 -11.10 2.14
N SER A 454 -11.43 -12.32 1.73
CA SER A 454 -11.82 -13.52 2.45
C SER A 454 -10.89 -14.70 2.22
N ASP A 455 -10.80 -15.62 3.17
CA ASP A 455 -10.21 -16.95 2.99
C ASP A 455 -11.09 -17.90 2.14
N SER A 456 -12.33 -17.51 1.82
CA SER A 456 -13.27 -18.30 1.02
C SER A 456 -13.13 -18.06 -0.48
N GLU A 457 -13.28 -19.11 -1.28
CA GLU A 457 -13.44 -19.06 -2.73
C GLU A 457 -14.92 -19.01 -3.17
N ALA A 458 -15.84 -18.71 -2.24
CA ALA A 458 -17.29 -18.75 -2.45
C ALA A 458 -17.74 -18.14 -3.80
N PRO A 459 -18.73 -18.75 -4.50
CA PRO A 459 -19.21 -18.28 -5.80
C PRO A 459 -19.44 -16.77 -5.83
N TYR A 460 -19.20 -16.11 -6.98
CA TYR A 460 -19.36 -14.66 -7.11
C TYR A 460 -20.75 -14.18 -6.62
N GLY A 461 -21.79 -15.04 -6.72
CA GLY A 461 -23.15 -14.82 -6.21
C GLY A 461 -23.29 -14.57 -4.71
N LYS A 462 -22.29 -14.98 -3.92
CA LYS A 462 -22.25 -14.77 -2.46
C LYS A 462 -21.29 -13.66 -2.05
N ILE A 463 -20.61 -13.02 -3.00
CA ILE A 463 -19.69 -11.92 -2.68
C ILE A 463 -20.51 -10.71 -2.22
N ALA A 464 -21.74 -10.52 -2.73
CA ALA A 464 -22.64 -9.47 -2.21
C ALA A 464 -22.87 -9.56 -0.69
N ASP A 465 -22.78 -10.76 -0.09
CA ASP A 465 -22.88 -10.97 1.36
C ASP A 465 -21.58 -10.62 2.11
N ILE A 466 -20.45 -10.54 1.39
CA ILE A 466 -19.10 -10.19 1.88
C ILE A 466 -18.83 -8.69 1.66
N LEU A 467 -19.67 -8.02 0.88
CA LEU A 467 -19.51 -6.64 0.43
C LEU A 467 -20.36 -5.67 1.26
N PRO A 468 -19.92 -4.42 1.45
CA PRO A 468 -20.75 -3.40 2.08
C PRO A 468 -22.08 -3.22 1.33
N THR A 469 -23.17 -2.99 2.08
CA THR A 469 -24.52 -2.78 1.52
C THR A 469 -24.51 -1.68 0.45
N GLY A 470 -25.05 -1.97 -0.74
CA GLY A 470 -25.10 -1.02 -1.88
C GLY A 470 -24.03 -1.23 -2.95
N PHE A 471 -23.12 -2.21 -2.77
CA PHE A 471 -22.05 -2.51 -3.72
C PHE A 471 -22.51 -2.85 -5.15
N LEU A 472 -23.66 -3.52 -5.30
CA LEU A 472 -24.20 -3.86 -6.63
C LEU A 472 -24.74 -2.65 -7.40
N ALA A 473 -25.09 -1.56 -6.72
CA ALA A 473 -25.56 -0.32 -7.36
C ALA A 473 -24.43 0.47 -8.05
N TYR A 474 -23.17 0.21 -7.69
CA TYR A 474 -21.98 0.87 -8.24
C TYR A 474 -21.68 0.45 -9.69
N SER A 475 -21.85 -0.83 -10.06
CA SER A 475 -21.62 -1.31 -11.44
C SER A 475 -22.43 -0.53 -12.48
N ALA A 476 -23.58 0.04 -12.10
CA ALA A 476 -24.40 0.87 -12.98
C ALA A 476 -23.98 2.35 -13.03
N LEU A 477 -23.22 2.86 -12.05
CA LEU A 477 -22.87 4.28 -11.89
C LEU A 477 -21.45 4.63 -12.38
N VAL A 478 -20.51 3.67 -12.38
CA VAL A 478 -19.14 3.89 -12.91
C VAL A 478 -19.12 4.19 -14.40
N SER A 479 -20.14 3.73 -15.12
CA SER A 479 -20.32 3.94 -16.55
C SER A 479 -20.92 5.30 -16.92
N VAL A 480 -21.37 6.10 -15.94
CA VAL A 480 -22.15 7.33 -16.22
C VAL A 480 -21.46 8.60 -15.71
N ASP A 481 -20.52 8.50 -14.77
CA ASP A 481 -19.95 9.67 -14.09
C ASP A 481 -18.46 9.87 -14.41
N ASP A 482 -18.21 10.45 -15.59
CA ASP A 482 -16.97 11.17 -15.94
C ASP A 482 -17.03 12.65 -15.46
N SER A 483 -17.99 13.00 -14.60
CA SER A 483 -18.12 14.37 -14.10
C SER A 483 -17.08 14.65 -13.03
N ASP A 484 -16.39 15.78 -13.16
CA ASP A 484 -15.41 16.31 -12.21
C ASP A 484 -15.98 16.33 -10.76
N PRO A 485 -15.52 15.45 -9.85
CA PRO A 485 -16.14 15.25 -8.54
C PRO A 485 -15.79 16.32 -7.50
N GLU A 486 -14.95 17.31 -7.83
CA GLU A 486 -14.59 18.38 -6.87
C GLU A 486 -15.63 19.52 -6.75
N GLY A 487 -16.77 19.43 -7.44
CA GLY A 487 -17.92 20.33 -7.25
C GLY A 487 -18.71 20.08 -5.96
N GLU A 488 -18.59 18.89 -5.35
CA GLU A 488 -19.39 18.49 -4.17
C GLU A 488 -18.56 18.27 -2.89
N MET A 489 -17.34 18.81 -2.82
CA MET A 489 -16.54 18.82 -1.59
C MET A 489 -16.88 20.10 -0.83
N ASP A 490 -17.87 20.02 0.06
CA ASP A 490 -18.34 21.09 0.94
C ASP A 490 -17.17 21.76 1.70
N TYR A 491 -16.94 23.03 1.39
CA TYR A 491 -15.97 23.86 2.08
C TYR A 491 -16.70 24.54 3.23
N THR A 492 -16.51 24.03 4.46
CA THR A 492 -17.02 24.73 5.65
C THR A 492 -16.29 26.07 5.81
N ALA A 493 -16.92 27.14 5.34
CA ALA A 493 -16.73 28.50 5.80
C ALA A 493 -18.14 29.09 5.98
N ASP A 494 -18.58 29.13 7.24
CA ASP A 494 -19.73 29.82 7.85
C ASP A 494 -20.82 30.42 6.95
N GLU A 495 -22.04 29.91 7.16
CA GLU A 495 -23.40 30.49 7.01
C GLU A 495 -23.81 31.09 5.64
N GLU A 496 -24.72 30.42 4.93
CA GLU A 496 -26.11 30.88 4.68
C GLU A 496 -26.93 29.75 4.03
N ASP A 497 -28.17 29.57 4.50
CA ASP A 497 -29.13 28.53 4.07
C ASP A 497 -29.45 28.61 2.56
N GLU A 498 -29.24 27.53 1.81
CA GLU A 498 -29.93 27.31 0.52
C GLU A 498 -30.50 25.88 0.47
N GLU A 499 -31.81 25.79 0.23
CA GLU A 499 -32.60 24.56 0.15
C GLU A 499 -32.18 23.72 -1.07
N GLU A 500 -31.70 22.49 -0.86
CA GLU A 500 -31.44 21.53 -1.94
C GLU A 500 -32.75 20.92 -2.45
N GLU A 501 -33.09 21.15 -3.72
CA GLU A 501 -34.13 20.41 -4.44
C GLU A 501 -33.57 19.04 -4.90
N GLU A 502 -34.12 17.94 -4.35
CA GLU A 502 -33.87 16.58 -4.85
C GLU A 502 -34.42 16.41 -6.28
N MET A 503 -33.53 16.26 -7.28
CA MET A 503 -33.94 15.79 -8.61
C MET A 503 -34.10 14.26 -8.61
N GLU A 504 -35.36 13.82 -8.68
CA GLU A 504 -35.72 12.42 -8.95
C GLU A 504 -35.34 12.05 -10.40
N ILE A 505 -34.34 11.19 -10.57
CA ILE A 505 -33.93 10.67 -11.89
C ILE A 505 -34.88 9.55 -12.31
N ASP A 506 -35.63 9.76 -13.40
CA ASP A 506 -36.57 8.80 -13.97
C ASP A 506 -35.84 7.67 -14.71
N VAL A 507 -35.84 6.49 -14.08
CA VAL A 507 -35.14 5.25 -14.49
C VAL A 507 -35.70 4.65 -15.78
N ASP A 508 -36.91 5.02 -16.22
CA ASP A 508 -37.54 4.41 -17.39
C ASP A 508 -37.12 5.04 -18.73
N LEU A 509 -36.54 6.25 -18.74
CA LEU A 509 -36.06 6.90 -19.97
C LEU A 509 -34.72 6.31 -20.48
N LEU A 510 -33.88 5.78 -19.59
CA LEU A 510 -32.53 5.26 -19.91
C LEU A 510 -32.53 3.85 -20.53
N ARG A 511 -33.67 3.14 -20.55
CA ARG A 511 -33.78 1.79 -21.13
C ARG A 511 -33.85 1.76 -22.65
N GLY A 512 -34.05 2.90 -23.31
CA GLY A 512 -34.31 2.96 -24.76
C GLY A 512 -33.09 3.10 -25.66
N GLU A 513 -31.96 3.64 -25.17
CA GLU A 513 -30.87 4.13 -26.04
C GLU A 513 -29.57 3.30 -25.99
N LEU A 514 -29.40 2.42 -25.00
CA LEU A 514 -28.20 1.57 -24.90
C LEU A 514 -28.03 0.50 -26.02
N PRO A 515 -29.08 -0.09 -26.64
CA PRO A 515 -28.87 -1.08 -27.69
C PRO A 515 -28.28 -0.52 -28.98
N ALA A 516 -28.36 0.80 -29.21
CA ALA A 516 -27.89 1.44 -30.43
C ALA A 516 -26.39 1.77 -30.40
N LEU A 517 -25.83 2.07 -29.22
CA LEU A 517 -24.41 2.43 -29.06
C LEU A 517 -23.47 1.21 -29.00
N LEU A 518 -23.99 0.02 -28.67
CA LEU A 518 -23.23 -1.24 -28.64
C LEU A 518 -23.07 -1.91 -30.01
N LEU A 519 -23.78 -1.46 -31.04
CA LEU A 519 -23.64 -1.97 -32.41
C LEU A 519 -22.53 -1.26 -33.21
N ASP A 520 -22.17 -0.03 -32.87
CA ASP A 520 -21.10 0.72 -33.53
C ASP A 520 -19.69 0.34 -33.05
N ALA A 521 -19.56 -0.32 -31.89
CA ALA A 521 -18.27 -0.74 -31.33
C ALA A 521 -17.78 -2.10 -31.84
N ASN A 522 -18.52 -2.76 -32.75
CA ASN A 522 -18.28 -4.15 -33.16
C ASN A 522 -18.11 -4.33 -34.68
N MET A 523 -17.39 -3.41 -35.36
CA MET A 523 -16.98 -3.65 -36.75
C MET A 523 -15.64 -4.37 -36.85
N GLU A 524 -15.69 -5.53 -37.49
CA GLU A 524 -14.56 -6.40 -37.84
C GLU A 524 -13.46 -5.68 -38.62
N ILE A 525 -12.20 -5.95 -38.27
CA ILE A 525 -11.03 -5.59 -39.09
C ILE A 525 -11.10 -6.42 -40.37
N LEU A 526 -11.55 -5.81 -41.46
CA LEU A 526 -11.44 -6.37 -42.81
C LEU A 526 -9.95 -6.53 -43.16
N THR A 527 -9.50 -7.78 -43.19
CA THR A 527 -8.22 -8.17 -43.79
C THR A 527 -8.22 -7.83 -45.28
N ALA A 528 -7.27 -7.00 -45.72
CA ALA A 528 -7.06 -6.71 -47.13
C ALA A 528 -6.54 -7.97 -47.88
N PRO A 529 -7.07 -8.31 -49.07
CA PRO A 529 -6.55 -9.40 -49.88
C PRO A 529 -5.25 -9.01 -50.60
N PRO A 530 -4.42 -9.98 -51.01
CA PRO A 530 -3.13 -9.72 -51.63
C PRO A 530 -3.30 -9.11 -53.02
N ALA A 531 -2.36 -8.24 -53.40
CA ALA A 531 -2.29 -7.65 -54.74
C ALA A 531 -1.97 -8.74 -55.78
N GLU A 532 -2.85 -8.89 -56.76
CA GLU A 532 -2.56 -9.61 -58.00
C GLU A 532 -1.81 -8.67 -58.96
N ASP A 533 -0.56 -9.01 -59.24
CA ASP A 533 0.17 -8.54 -60.41
C ASP A 533 -0.27 -9.32 -61.67
N ASP A 534 -0.36 -8.56 -62.76
CA ASP A 534 -0.20 -8.93 -64.17
C ASP A 534 -1.33 -9.54 -65.05
N MET A 535 -1.36 -8.94 -66.26
CA MET A 535 -1.95 -9.32 -67.57
C MET A 535 -3.42 -8.94 -67.85
N ASN A 536 -3.80 -8.30 -68.97
CA ASN A 536 -3.14 -7.86 -70.20
C ASN A 536 -4.06 -6.82 -70.89
N ASP A 537 -3.49 -5.79 -71.51
CA ASP A 537 -3.66 -5.47 -72.96
C ASP A 537 -2.72 -4.34 -73.41
#